data_AF-A0A529HVM6-F1
#
_entry.id   AF-A0A529HVM6-F1
#
_cell.length_a   1.000
_cell.length_b   1.000
_cell.length_c   1.000
_cell.angle_alpha   90.00
_cell.angle_beta   90.00
_cell.angle_gamma   90.00
#
_symmetry.space_group_name_H-M   'P 1'
#
loop_
_entity.id
_entity.type
_entity.pdbx_description
1 polymer ?
#
loop_
_entity_poly.entity_id
_entity_poly.type
_entity_poly.pdbx_seq_one_letter_code
_entity_poly.pdbx_strand_id
1 'polypeptide(L)'
;MAAPRAIWKGFMKVGSVSCGVKIVGATSEASKIHFRILNRRDGLPVKSAYVDEETGEPVDAEDQVKGFETDKEDFIQIEPEEIKALKLTSEHTLEIGEFVPVADIDTRYLEKPYYLIPAEDASAEAFNVLREAMKNKRVAARSCVVLYQRGREVLIQPFGQGMLLTELR
;
A
#
# COMPACT_ATOMS: atom_id res chain seq x y z
N MET A 1 -9.47 -14.90 -17.45
CA MET A 1 -8.71 -14.61 -16.21
C MET A 1 -9.13 -13.22 -15.76
N ALA A 2 -9.72 -13.06 -14.56
CA ALA A 2 -10.15 -11.73 -14.12
C ALA A 2 -8.93 -10.81 -14.01
N ALA A 3 -9.03 -9.60 -14.55
CA ALA A 3 -7.94 -8.63 -14.49
C ALA A 3 -7.61 -8.35 -13.01
N PRO A 4 -6.35 -8.51 -12.58
CA PRO A 4 -6.00 -8.38 -11.18
C PRO A 4 -6.31 -6.95 -10.69
N ARG A 5 -7.03 -6.86 -9.57
CA ARG A 5 -7.53 -5.58 -9.02
C ARG A 5 -6.35 -4.76 -8.52
N ALA A 6 -6.29 -3.50 -8.94
CA ALA A 6 -5.31 -2.54 -8.42
C ALA A 6 -5.54 -2.33 -6.91
N ILE A 7 -4.47 -2.45 -6.13
CA ILE A 7 -4.47 -2.21 -4.68
C ILE A 7 -4.20 -0.74 -4.35
N TRP A 8 -3.53 -0.03 -5.25
CA TRP A 8 -3.21 1.39 -5.13
C TRP A 8 -3.19 2.03 -6.52
N LYS A 9 -3.58 3.30 -6.58
CA LYS A 9 -3.52 4.14 -7.79
C LYS A 9 -2.97 5.51 -7.39
N GLY A 10 -2.16 6.09 -8.28
CA GLY A 10 -1.59 7.40 -8.07
C GLY A 10 -0.63 7.77 -9.20
N PHE A 11 0.31 8.65 -8.89
CA PHE A 11 1.28 9.16 -9.85
C PHE A 11 2.68 8.72 -9.45
N MET A 12 3.51 8.35 -10.43
CA MET A 12 4.94 8.17 -10.26
C MET A 12 5.65 9.40 -10.81
N LYS A 13 6.55 10.00 -10.01
CA LYS A 13 7.24 11.25 -10.34
C LYS A 13 8.75 11.06 -10.30
N VAL A 14 9.42 11.57 -11.33
CA VAL A 14 10.90 11.66 -11.44
C VAL A 14 11.24 13.08 -11.84
N GLY A 15 11.74 13.89 -10.91
CA GLY A 15 11.96 15.32 -11.15
C GLY A 15 10.67 16.01 -11.60
N SER A 16 10.64 16.57 -12.81
CA SER A 16 9.46 17.24 -13.37
C SER A 16 8.51 16.31 -14.16
N VAL A 17 8.90 15.05 -14.38
CA VAL A 17 8.10 14.09 -15.14
C VAL A 17 7.16 13.36 -14.18
N SER A 18 5.87 13.30 -14.52
CA SER A 18 4.84 12.57 -13.78
C SER A 18 4.05 11.67 -14.72
N CYS A 19 3.75 10.45 -14.30
CA CYS A 19 2.86 9.55 -15.04
C CYS A 19 1.92 8.80 -14.08
N GLY A 20 0.67 8.60 -14.50
CA GLY A 20 -0.31 7.83 -13.74
C GLY A 20 0.05 6.35 -13.73
N VAL A 21 0.07 5.73 -12.55
CA VAL A 21 0.41 4.32 -12.38
C VAL A 21 -0.56 3.60 -11.43
N LYS A 22 -0.60 2.28 -11.53
CA LYS A 22 -1.35 1.38 -10.65
C LYS A 22 -0.42 0.32 -10.11
N ILE A 23 -0.61 0.00 -8.83
CA ILE A 23 0.06 -1.13 -8.17
C ILE A 23 -0.93 -2.28 -8.11
N VAL A 24 -0.47 -3.45 -8.55
CA VAL A 24 -1.25 -4.68 -8.64
C VAL A 24 -0.46 -5.79 -7.96
N GLY A 25 -1.11 -6.64 -7.16
CA GLY A 25 -0.45 -7.78 -6.53
C GLY A 25 0.21 -8.70 -7.55
N ALA A 26 1.52 -8.96 -7.41
CA ALA A 26 2.22 -9.92 -8.25
C ALA A 26 1.99 -11.37 -7.82
N THR A 27 1.58 -11.55 -6.56
CA THR A 27 1.18 -12.83 -5.97
C THR A 27 -0.31 -12.84 -5.73
N SER A 28 -0.94 -13.97 -5.99
CA SER A 28 -2.35 -14.18 -5.70
C SER A 28 -2.50 -14.64 -4.26
N GLU A 29 -3.04 -13.80 -3.38
CA GLU A 29 -3.55 -14.25 -2.08
C GLU A 29 -4.93 -14.93 -2.21
N ALA A 30 -5.44 -15.16 -3.43
CA ALA A 30 -6.77 -15.75 -3.66
C ALA A 30 -6.90 -17.19 -3.12
N SER A 31 -5.80 -17.82 -2.72
CA SER A 31 -5.80 -19.09 -1.98
C SER A 31 -6.03 -18.95 -0.47
N LYS A 32 -6.10 -17.73 0.07
CA LYS A 32 -6.49 -17.52 1.47
C LYS A 32 -7.98 -17.82 1.61
N ILE A 33 -8.28 -19.03 2.05
CA ILE A 33 -9.62 -19.44 2.45
C ILE A 33 -10.10 -18.46 3.53
N HIS A 34 -11.12 -17.65 3.19
CA HIS A 34 -11.73 -16.73 4.14
C HIS A 34 -12.89 -17.42 4.83
N PHE A 35 -12.74 -17.70 6.12
CA PHE A 35 -13.82 -18.26 6.93
C PHE A 35 -14.72 -17.13 7.43
N ARG A 36 -16.03 -17.26 7.22
CA ARG A 36 -17.01 -16.41 7.90
C ARG A 36 -17.28 -17.02 9.27
N ILE A 37 -17.35 -16.19 10.31
CA ILE A 37 -17.78 -16.64 11.62
C ILE A 37 -19.29 -16.88 11.54
N LEU A 38 -19.71 -18.11 11.86
CA LEU A 38 -21.12 -18.51 11.84
C LEU A 38 -21.59 -18.79 13.26
N ASN A 39 -22.84 -18.44 13.56
CA ASN A 39 -23.49 -18.88 14.78
C ASN A 39 -23.71 -20.40 14.67
N ARG A 40 -23.18 -21.15 15.64
CA ARG A 40 -23.23 -22.62 15.65
C ARG A 40 -24.67 -23.17 15.64
N ARG A 41 -25.65 -22.40 16.15
CA ARG A 41 -27.03 -22.86 16.30
C ARG A 41 -27.81 -22.85 14.99
N ASP A 42 -27.62 -21.83 14.17
CA ASP A 42 -28.43 -21.56 12.97
C ASP A 42 -27.59 -21.51 11.68
N GLY A 43 -26.26 -21.54 11.78
CA GLY A 43 -25.33 -21.46 10.65
C GLY A 43 -25.28 -20.07 10.00
N LEU A 44 -25.89 -19.05 10.61
CA LEU A 44 -25.95 -17.71 10.04
C LEU A 44 -24.67 -16.92 10.34
N PRO A 45 -24.20 -16.06 9.40
CA PRO A 45 -23.04 -15.20 9.65
C PRO A 45 -23.28 -14.24 10.81
N VAL A 46 -22.30 -14.11 11.70
CA VAL A 46 -22.35 -13.12 12.80
C VAL A 46 -21.71 -11.80 12.39
N LYS A 47 -22.17 -10.70 13.01
CA LYS A 47 -21.55 -9.38 12.91
C LYS A 47 -20.78 -9.09 14.19
N SER A 48 -19.62 -8.46 14.07
CA SER A 48 -18.89 -7.89 15.20
C SER A 48 -19.44 -6.51 15.55
N ALA A 49 -19.52 -6.20 16.84
CA ALA A 49 -19.82 -4.87 17.36
C ALA A 49 -18.78 -4.51 18.43
N TYR A 50 -18.38 -3.24 18.49
CA TYR A 50 -17.62 -2.72 19.61
C TYR A 50 -18.60 -2.36 20.73
N VAL A 51 -18.29 -2.77 21.95
CA VAL A 51 -19.16 -2.62 23.12
C VAL A 51 -18.32 -1.99 24.22
N ASP A 52 -18.88 -1.00 24.91
CA ASP A 52 -18.22 -0.33 26.03
C ASP A 52 -18.01 -1.31 27.19
N GLU A 53 -16.81 -1.30 27.78
CA GLU A 53 -16.43 -2.28 28.80
C GLU A 53 -17.17 -2.05 30.14
N GLU A 54 -17.59 -0.83 30.45
CA GLU A 54 -18.27 -0.49 31.69
C GLU A 54 -19.80 -0.64 31.55
N THR A 55 -20.38 -0.13 30.47
CA THR A 55 -21.84 -0.11 30.30
C THR A 55 -22.37 -1.37 29.63
N GLY A 56 -21.55 -2.08 28.84
CA GLY A 56 -21.98 -3.21 28.04
C GLY A 56 -22.86 -2.83 26.84
N GLU A 57 -22.94 -1.54 26.50
CA GLU A 57 -23.70 -1.03 25.37
C GLU A 57 -22.84 -0.93 24.09
N PRO A 58 -23.42 -1.18 22.90
CA PRO A 58 -22.69 -1.04 21.65
C PRO A 58 -22.33 0.43 21.41
N VAL A 59 -21.11 0.66 20.94
CA VAL A 59 -20.60 2.00 20.60
C VAL A 59 -20.70 2.20 19.10
N ASP A 60 -21.37 3.26 18.66
CA ASP A 60 -21.48 3.61 17.26
C ASP A 60 -20.14 4.06 16.67
N ALA A 61 -19.97 3.90 15.36
CA ALA A 61 -18.69 4.16 14.70
C ALA A 61 -18.24 5.63 14.77
N GLU A 62 -19.19 6.56 14.94
CA GLU A 62 -18.92 7.99 15.11
C GLU A 62 -18.37 8.34 16.50
N ASP A 63 -18.67 7.53 17.51
CA ASP A 63 -18.22 7.71 18.89
C ASP A 63 -16.94 6.89 19.20
N GLN A 64 -16.39 6.18 18.21
CA GLN A 64 -15.17 5.37 18.35
C GLN A 64 -13.92 6.19 18.03
N VAL A 65 -13.09 6.45 19.05
CA VAL A 65 -11.77 7.09 18.92
C VAL A 65 -10.62 6.11 19.17
N LYS A 66 -9.39 6.45 18.77
CA LYS A 66 -8.20 5.63 19.08
C LYS A 66 -7.52 6.15 20.34
N GLY A 67 -7.33 5.29 21.34
CA GLY A 67 -6.52 5.58 22.51
C GLY A 67 -5.09 5.06 22.37
N PHE A 68 -4.09 5.85 22.78
CA PHE A 68 -2.74 5.37 23.04
C PHE A 68 -2.50 5.33 24.55
N GLU A 69 -2.24 4.13 25.09
CA GLU A 69 -2.00 3.91 26.51
C GLU A 69 -0.65 4.49 26.95
N THR A 70 -0.66 5.25 28.03
CA THR A 70 0.56 5.78 28.67
C THR A 70 0.85 5.02 29.97
N ASP A 71 2.03 5.22 30.56
CA ASP A 71 2.53 4.46 31.73
C ASP A 71 1.64 4.50 33.01
N LYS A 72 0.50 5.20 32.98
CA LYS A 72 -0.38 5.43 34.14
C LYS A 72 -1.84 5.00 33.92
N GLU A 73 -2.11 4.08 32.99
CA GLU A 73 -3.49 3.68 32.62
C GLU A 73 -4.34 4.86 32.07
N ASP A 74 -3.67 5.96 31.68
CA ASP A 74 -4.27 7.10 31.00
C ASP A 74 -4.14 6.90 29.48
N PHE A 75 -5.24 7.14 28.75
CA PHE A 75 -5.28 7.07 27.29
C PHE A 75 -5.20 8.47 26.67
N ILE A 76 -4.22 8.68 25.80
CA ILE A 76 -4.24 9.83 24.88
C ILE A 76 -5.20 9.50 23.76
N GLN A 77 -6.32 10.21 23.71
CA GLN A 77 -7.30 10.10 22.63
C GLN A 77 -6.73 10.78 21.38
N ILE A 78 -6.83 10.09 20.25
CA ILE A 78 -6.41 10.58 18.94
C ILE A 78 -7.62 10.48 18.02
N GLU A 79 -8.10 11.63 17.57
CA GLU A 79 -9.24 11.70 16.68
C GLU A 79 -8.89 11.12 15.30
N PRO A 80 -9.83 10.44 14.63
CA PRO A 80 -9.62 9.95 13.26
C PRO A 80 -9.15 11.05 12.30
N GLU A 81 -9.59 12.29 12.51
CA GLU A 81 -9.28 13.48 11.72
C GLU A 81 -7.84 13.94 11.91
N GLU A 82 -7.31 13.89 13.13
CA GLU A 82 -5.92 14.22 13.45
C GLU A 82 -4.95 13.23 12.78
N ILE A 83 -5.32 11.94 12.79
CA ILE A 83 -4.59 10.89 12.09
C ILE A 83 -4.58 11.13 10.57
N LYS A 84 -5.70 11.58 10.00
CA LYS A 84 -5.79 11.91 8.56
C LYS A 84 -4.95 13.14 8.23
N ALA A 85 -4.99 14.18 9.06
CA ALA A 85 -4.24 15.42 8.83
C ALA A 85 -2.71 15.20 8.82
N LEU A 86 -2.20 14.34 9.70
CA LEU A 86 -0.77 13.99 9.74
C LEU A 86 -0.30 13.13 8.55
N LYS A 87 -1.21 12.42 7.87
CA LYS A 87 -0.88 11.49 6.77
C LYS A 87 -0.71 12.17 5.40
N LEU A 88 -0.99 13.47 5.30
CA LEU A 88 -1.29 14.15 4.03
C LEU A 88 -0.10 14.38 3.07
N THR A 89 1.14 13.99 3.39
CA THR A 89 2.28 14.44 2.58
C THR A 89 2.46 13.69 1.25
N SER A 90 1.95 12.46 1.08
CA SER A 90 2.13 11.73 -0.20
C SER A 90 1.17 10.56 -0.46
N GLU A 91 -0.13 10.71 -0.16
CA GLU A 91 -1.08 9.58 -0.24
C GLU A 91 -1.19 8.94 -1.65
N HIS A 92 -0.93 9.71 -2.70
CA HIS A 92 -1.12 9.28 -4.09
C HIS A 92 0.07 9.59 -5.01
N THR A 93 1.25 9.86 -4.46
CA THR A 93 2.45 10.10 -5.26
C THR A 93 3.59 9.20 -4.79
N LEU A 94 4.19 8.52 -5.76
CA LEU A 94 5.41 7.75 -5.63
C LEU A 94 6.52 8.61 -6.22
N GLU A 95 7.29 9.27 -5.35
CA GLU A 95 8.38 10.14 -5.75
C GLU A 95 9.70 9.35 -5.79
N ILE A 96 10.33 9.31 -6.95
CA ILE A 96 11.63 8.66 -7.13
C ILE A 96 12.72 9.67 -6.79
N GLY A 97 13.37 9.44 -5.64
CA GLY A 97 14.46 10.28 -5.17
C GLY A 97 15.83 9.86 -5.70
N GLU A 98 16.04 8.56 -5.91
CA GLU A 98 17.36 8.01 -6.25
C GLU A 98 17.26 6.78 -7.14
N PHE A 99 18.32 6.56 -7.92
CA PHE A 99 18.52 5.33 -8.69
C PHE A 99 19.78 4.61 -8.20
N VAL A 100 19.65 3.31 -7.96
CA VAL A 100 20.74 2.43 -7.51
C VAL A 100 21.09 1.41 -8.60
N PRO A 101 22.38 1.05 -8.80
CA PRO A 101 22.75 -0.01 -9.72
C PRO A 101 22.09 -1.33 -9.35
N VAL A 102 21.57 -2.07 -10.34
CA VAL A 102 20.89 -3.34 -10.06
C VAL A 102 21.83 -4.38 -9.44
N ALA A 103 23.12 -4.30 -9.76
CA ALA A 103 24.16 -5.19 -9.23
C ALA A 103 24.41 -5.01 -7.72
N ASP A 104 24.05 -3.85 -7.15
CA ASP A 104 24.29 -3.53 -5.73
C ASP A 104 23.11 -3.94 -4.84
N ILE A 105 22.01 -4.43 -5.43
CA ILE A 105 20.82 -4.85 -4.70
C ILE A 105 21.04 -6.25 -4.14
N ASP A 106 21.14 -6.34 -2.81
CA ASP A 106 21.12 -7.61 -2.11
C ASP A 106 19.68 -8.12 -1.96
N THR A 107 19.44 -9.34 -2.45
CA THR A 107 18.11 -9.97 -2.45
C THR A 107 17.55 -10.20 -1.05
N ARG A 108 18.38 -10.19 0.00
CA ARG A 108 17.95 -10.33 1.40
C ARG A 108 17.06 -9.18 1.89
N TYR A 109 17.11 -8.02 1.23
CA TYR A 109 16.26 -6.88 1.57
C TYR A 109 14.90 -6.87 0.85
N LEU A 110 14.68 -7.79 -0.10
CA LEU A 110 13.46 -7.84 -0.91
C LEU A 110 12.40 -8.71 -0.22
N GLU A 111 11.24 -8.14 0.12
CA GLU A 111 10.14 -8.87 0.76
C GLU A 111 9.00 -9.22 -0.21
N LYS A 112 8.18 -8.23 -0.59
CA LYS A 112 6.90 -8.49 -1.24
C LYS A 112 6.81 -7.81 -2.62
N PRO A 113 6.65 -8.58 -3.70
CA PRO A 113 6.59 -8.04 -5.05
C PRO A 113 5.16 -7.62 -5.47
N TYR A 114 5.11 -6.57 -6.27
CA TYR A 114 3.93 -6.03 -6.94
C TYR A 114 4.28 -5.64 -8.37
N TYR A 115 3.29 -5.69 -9.26
CA TYR A 115 3.41 -5.11 -10.59
C TYR A 115 3.02 -3.64 -10.54
N LEU A 116 3.89 -2.81 -11.10
CA LEU A 116 3.62 -1.41 -11.37
C LEU A 116 3.37 -1.24 -12.88
N ILE A 117 2.19 -0.72 -13.22
CA ILE A 117 1.73 -0.58 -14.61
C ILE A 117 1.14 0.82 -14.85
N PRO A 118 1.11 1.30 -16.10
CA PRO A 118 0.42 2.56 -16.44
C PRO A 118 -1.05 2.53 -16.00
N ALA A 119 -1.54 3.66 -15.49
CA ALA A 119 -2.95 3.77 -15.10
C ALA A 119 -3.88 3.87 -16.31
N GLU A 120 -3.42 4.50 -17.37
CA GLU A 120 -4.17 4.84 -18.58
C GLU A 120 -3.22 4.98 -19.77
N ASP A 121 -3.75 4.95 -20.99
CA ASP A 121 -2.93 5.00 -22.22
C ASP A 121 -2.11 6.28 -22.32
N ALA A 122 -2.65 7.41 -21.86
CA ALA A 122 -1.93 8.69 -21.80
C ALA A 122 -0.68 8.66 -20.90
N SER A 123 -0.62 7.74 -19.93
CA SER A 123 0.53 7.56 -19.06
C SER A 123 1.57 6.57 -19.61
N ALA A 124 1.21 5.80 -20.65
CA ALA A 124 2.05 4.71 -21.15
C ALA A 124 3.37 5.21 -21.75
N GLU A 125 3.38 6.35 -22.45
CA GLU A 125 4.58 6.89 -23.08
C GLU A 125 5.65 7.24 -22.04
N ALA A 126 5.32 8.13 -21.09
CA ALA A 126 6.23 8.54 -20.03
C ALA A 126 6.70 7.35 -19.17
N PHE A 127 5.79 6.42 -18.85
CA PHE A 127 6.13 5.18 -18.14
C PHE A 127 7.13 4.32 -18.92
N ASN A 128 6.91 4.11 -20.23
CA ASN A 128 7.77 3.30 -21.07
C ASN A 128 9.15 3.92 -21.27
N VAL A 129 9.22 5.25 -21.45
CA VAL A 129 10.49 5.97 -21.55
C VAL A 129 11.31 5.78 -20.27
N LEU A 130 10.69 5.93 -19.09
CA LEU A 130 11.38 5.71 -17.82
C LEU A 130 11.83 4.24 -17.67
N ARG A 131 10.96 3.28 -17.99
CA ARG A 131 11.26 1.84 -17.94
C ARG A 131 12.45 1.47 -18.80
N GLU A 132 12.47 1.91 -20.06
CA GLU A 132 13.58 1.64 -20.97
C GLU A 132 14.86 2.37 -20.55
N ALA A 133 14.76 3.61 -20.06
CA ALA A 133 15.92 4.33 -19.53
C ALA A 133 16.58 3.61 -18.35
N MET A 134 15.78 3.15 -17.38
CA MET A 134 16.25 2.38 -16.23
C MET A 134 16.87 1.05 -16.66
N LYS A 135 16.25 0.35 -17.62
CA LYS A 135 16.74 -0.92 -18.16
C LYS A 135 18.10 -0.74 -18.84
N ASN A 136 18.23 0.28 -19.69
CA ASN A 136 19.46 0.58 -20.42
C ASN A 136 20.59 0.97 -19.47
N LYS A 137 20.28 1.73 -18.43
CA LYS A 137 21.25 2.13 -17.40
C LYS A 137 21.51 1.05 -16.34
N ARG A 138 20.77 -0.06 -16.36
CA ARG A 138 20.83 -1.15 -15.36
C ARG A 138 20.68 -0.64 -13.93
N VAL A 139 19.71 0.24 -13.72
CA VAL A 139 19.39 0.81 -12.40
C VAL A 139 17.98 0.46 -11.95
N ALA A 140 17.78 0.45 -10.64
CA ALA A 140 16.50 0.40 -9.97
C ALA A 140 16.21 1.75 -9.30
N ALA A 141 14.94 2.11 -9.14
CA ALA A 141 14.54 3.34 -8.46
C ALA A 141 14.16 3.04 -7.02
N ARG A 142 14.61 3.88 -6.08
CA ARG A 142 14.15 3.86 -4.70
C ARG A 142 13.06 4.90 -4.48
N SER A 143 12.00 4.51 -3.77
CA SER A 143 10.89 5.39 -3.43
C SER A 143 10.20 4.94 -2.14
N CYS A 144 9.20 5.72 -1.71
CA CYS A 144 8.30 5.36 -0.63
C CYS A 144 6.85 5.44 -1.13
N VAL A 145 6.04 4.46 -0.77
CA VAL A 145 4.62 4.42 -1.10
C VAL A 145 3.81 4.09 0.15
N VAL A 146 2.65 4.73 0.30
CA VAL A 146 1.71 4.41 1.38
C VAL A 146 0.80 3.28 0.93
N LEU A 147 1.02 2.07 1.47
CA LEU A 147 0.15 0.91 1.28
C LEU A 147 -0.49 0.55 2.62
N TYR A 148 -1.80 0.29 2.63
CA TYR A 148 -2.54 -0.11 3.83
C TYR A 148 -2.29 0.80 5.05
N GLN A 149 -2.28 2.12 4.82
CA GLN A 149 -2.02 3.16 5.84
C GLN A 149 -0.61 3.14 6.46
N ARG A 150 0.35 2.43 5.86
CA ARG A 150 1.76 2.43 6.28
C ARG A 150 2.65 2.85 5.13
N GLY A 151 3.61 3.73 5.42
CA GLY A 151 4.72 4.01 4.49
C GLY A 151 5.55 2.74 4.30
N ARG A 152 5.89 2.46 3.04
CA ARG A 152 6.72 1.34 2.62
C ARG A 152 7.84 1.88 1.76
N GLU A 153 9.08 1.66 2.20
CA GLU A 153 10.23 1.79 1.32
C GLU A 153 10.12 0.71 0.25
N VAL A 154 10.31 1.12 -1.01
CA VAL A 154 10.14 0.24 -2.15
C VAL A 154 11.25 0.43 -3.16
N LEU A 155 11.55 -0.66 -3.83
CA LEU A 155 12.45 -0.70 -4.96
C LEU A 155 11.65 -0.98 -6.24
N ILE A 156 11.88 -0.20 -7.29
CA ILE A 156 11.21 -0.34 -8.59
C ILE A 156 12.23 -0.74 -9.64
N GLN A 157 11.96 -1.84 -10.33
CA GLN A 157 12.83 -2.40 -11.36
C GLN A 157 12.08 -2.58 -12.68
N PRO A 158 12.73 -2.37 -13.84
CA PRO A 158 12.14 -2.71 -15.13
C PRO A 158 11.82 -4.21 -15.21
N PHE A 159 10.60 -4.57 -15.61
CA PHE A 159 10.19 -5.97 -15.69
C PHE A 159 9.19 -6.22 -16.82
N GLY A 160 9.64 -6.89 -17.89
CA GLY A 160 8.81 -7.14 -19.07
C GLY A 160 8.26 -5.83 -19.66
N GLN A 161 6.93 -5.78 -19.86
CA GLN A 161 6.20 -4.60 -20.33
C GLN A 161 5.83 -3.60 -19.20
N GLY A 162 6.05 -3.98 -17.94
CA GLY A 162 5.76 -3.16 -16.76
C GLY A 162 7.01 -2.91 -15.92
N MET A 163 6.81 -2.65 -14.63
CA MET A 163 7.87 -2.62 -13.64
C MET A 163 7.50 -3.53 -12.46
N LEU A 164 8.51 -4.02 -11.76
CA LEU A 164 8.38 -4.75 -10.51
C LEU A 164 8.64 -3.77 -9.36
N LEU A 165 7.66 -3.57 -8.49
CA LEU A 165 7.79 -2.82 -7.26
C LEU A 165 7.89 -3.82 -6.11
N THR A 166 8.96 -3.76 -5.32
CA THR A 166 9.21 -4.69 -4.23
C THR A 166 9.33 -3.92 -2.91
N GLU A 167 8.55 -4.31 -1.90
CA GLU A 167 8.71 -3.81 -0.53
C GLU A 167 10.10 -4.17 0.00
N LEU A 168 10.76 -3.20 0.63
CA LEU A 168 12.03 -3.37 1.32
C LEU A 168 11.79 -3.62 2.82
N ARG A 169 12.64 -4.46 3.41
CA ARG A 169 12.62 -4.81 4.83
C ARG A 169 13.19 -3.72 5.74
#